data_AF-K2FSI6-F1
#
_entry.id   AF-K2FSI6-F1
#
_cell.length_a   1.000
_cell.length_b   1.000
_cell.length_c   1.000
_cell.angle_alpha   90.00
_cell.angle_beta   90.00
_cell.angle_gamma   90.00
#
_symmetry.space_group_name_H-M   'P 1'
#
loop_
_entity.id
_entity.type
_entity.pdbx_description
1 polymer ?
#
loop_
_entity_poly.entity_id
_entity_poly.type
_entity_poly.pdbx_seq_one_letter_code
_entity_poly.pdbx_strand_id
1 'polypeptide(L)'
;MIETKNYKGWIFGNERQKTWTQKIYKNSYKFQNPIHQNYKHIKVLEQLLADIVEPDLLHSVIVFMPDAVFKTPMPNHVFRGAGWIDYVKSFDQQMISETKLKRIQLRLEKEVLEKSWKTNREHVENLKQHKQS
;
A
#
# COMPACT_ATOMS: atom_id res chain seq x y z
N MET A 1 6.47 1.04 4.33
CA MET A 1 5.01 1.08 4.07
C MET A 1 4.38 -0.23 4.51
N ILE A 2 3.24 -0.19 5.20
CA ILE A 2 2.45 -1.39 5.53
C ILE A 2 1.10 -1.24 4.84
N GLU A 3 0.73 -2.22 4.01
CA GLU A 3 -0.55 -2.22 3.30
C GLU A 3 -1.45 -3.36 3.79
N THR A 4 -2.49 -3.02 4.53
CA THR A 4 -3.45 -4.00 5.04
C THR A 4 -4.55 -4.27 4.02
N LYS A 5 -4.81 -5.56 3.77
CA LYS A 5 -5.83 -6.05 2.86
C LYS A 5 -6.91 -6.79 3.64
N ASN A 6 -8.07 -6.15 3.76
CA ASN A 6 -9.25 -6.69 4.45
C ASN A 6 -10.02 -7.66 3.53
N TYR A 7 -9.46 -8.84 3.29
CA TYR A 7 -10.10 -9.92 2.56
C TYR A 7 -10.28 -11.15 3.45
N LYS A 8 -11.28 -11.96 3.10
CA LYS A 8 -11.62 -13.21 3.76
C LYS A 8 -11.79 -14.37 2.78
N GLY A 9 -11.87 -15.59 3.28
CA GLY A 9 -12.07 -16.76 2.44
C GLY A 9 -10.82 -17.10 1.63
N TRP A 10 -10.97 -17.78 0.50
CA TRP A 10 -9.82 -18.29 -0.23
C TRP A 10 -9.21 -17.24 -1.16
N ILE A 11 -7.89 -17.09 -1.12
CA ILE A 11 -7.13 -16.21 -2.01
C ILE A 11 -6.31 -17.04 -2.98
N PHE A 12 -6.44 -16.72 -4.26
CA PHE A 12 -5.70 -17.33 -5.36
C PHE A 12 -4.95 -16.25 -6.12
N GLY A 13 -3.63 -16.39 -6.21
CA GLY A 13 -2.80 -15.41 -6.89
C GLY A 13 -1.32 -15.74 -6.79
N ASN A 14 -0.55 -15.30 -7.78
CA ASN A 14 0.90 -15.30 -7.74
C ASN A 14 1.45 -13.91 -8.11
N GLU A 15 2.74 -13.72 -7.90
CA GLU A 15 3.45 -12.44 -8.08
C GLU A 15 3.27 -11.84 -9.47
N ARG A 16 3.25 -12.68 -10.52
CA ARG A 16 3.26 -12.22 -11.92
C ARG A 16 1.87 -11.91 -12.46
N GLN A 17 0.81 -12.39 -11.81
CA GLN A 17 -0.55 -12.16 -12.25
C GLN A 17 -0.97 -10.71 -12.04
N LYS A 18 -1.64 -10.10 -13.04
CA LYS A 18 -2.15 -8.73 -12.91
C LYS A 18 -3.28 -8.62 -11.88
N THR A 19 -4.07 -9.67 -11.75
CA THR A 19 -5.22 -9.75 -10.83
C THR A 19 -5.17 -11.05 -10.04
N TRP A 20 -5.64 -10.97 -8.80
CA TRP A 20 -5.85 -12.11 -7.91
C TRP A 20 -7.35 -12.37 -7.78
N THR A 21 -7.70 -13.56 -7.29
CA THR A 21 -9.08 -13.98 -7.08
C THR A 21 -9.31 -14.28 -5.60
N GLN A 22 -10.38 -13.68 -5.06
CA GLN A 22 -10.95 -14.04 -3.78
C GLN A 22 -12.16 -14.96 -4.03
N LYS A 23 -12.28 -16.04 -3.28
CA LYS A 23 -13.44 -16.92 -3.30
C LYS A 23 -14.08 -17.01 -1.92
N ILE A 24 -15.36 -16.67 -1.85
CA ILE A 24 -16.20 -16.77 -0.65
C ILE A 24 -17.35 -17.72 -0.99
N TYR A 25 -17.27 -18.95 -0.49
CA TYR A 25 -18.20 -20.03 -0.83
C TYR A 25 -18.31 -20.23 -2.35
N LYS A 26 -19.48 -19.95 -2.94
CA LYS A 26 -19.77 -20.09 -4.37
C LYS A 26 -19.38 -18.84 -5.19
N ASN A 27 -19.13 -17.71 -4.53
CA ASN A 27 -18.86 -16.44 -5.20
C ASN A 27 -17.36 -16.22 -5.39
N SER A 28 -16.99 -15.72 -6.57
CA SER A 28 -15.59 -15.40 -6.92
C SER A 28 -15.48 -13.94 -7.35
N TYR A 29 -14.50 -13.24 -6.81
CA TYR A 29 -14.27 -11.82 -7.05
C TYR A 29 -12.82 -11.62 -7.45
N LYS A 30 -12.59 -10.91 -8.56
CA LYS A 30 -11.24 -10.53 -8.97
C LYS A 30 -10.88 -9.18 -8.37
N PHE A 31 -9.63 -9.03 -7.96
CA PHE A 31 -9.06 -7.77 -7.49
C PHE A 31 -7.67 -7.59 -8.08
N GLN A 32 -7.17 -6.36 -8.11
CA GLN A 32 -5.81 -6.10 -8.57
C GLN A 32 -4.79 -6.77 -7.65
N ASN A 33 -3.70 -7.30 -8.23
CA ASN A 33 -2.63 -7.88 -7.45
C ASN A 33 -2.02 -6.80 -6.52
N PRO A 34 -2.05 -7.00 -5.19
CA PRO A 34 -1.57 -6.00 -4.23
C PRO A 34 -0.07 -5.73 -4.37
N ILE A 35 0.71 -6.69 -4.88
CA ILE A 35 2.16 -6.51 -5.12
C ILE A 35 2.41 -5.42 -6.16
N HIS A 36 1.62 -5.41 -7.24
CA HIS A 36 1.74 -4.38 -8.27
C HIS A 36 1.24 -3.02 -7.80
N GLN A 37 0.22 -2.98 -6.94
CA GLN A 37 -0.25 -1.73 -6.32
C GLN A 37 0.84 -1.15 -5.41
N ASN A 38 1.36 -1.98 -4.52
CA ASN A 38 2.41 -1.64 -3.56
C ASN A 38 3.71 -1.20 -4.26
N TYR A 39 4.11 -1.84 -5.36
CA TYR A 39 5.26 -1.39 -6.16
C TYR A 39 5.09 0.06 -6.65
N LYS A 40 3.89 0.42 -7.14
CA LYS A 40 3.61 1.80 -7.58
C LYS A 40 3.67 2.77 -6.40
N HIS A 41 3.13 2.39 -5.24
CA HIS A 41 3.20 3.21 -4.03
C HIS A 41 4.65 3.49 -3.62
N ILE A 42 5.50 2.46 -3.63
CA ILE A 42 6.93 2.62 -3.32
C ILE A 42 7.63 3.50 -4.35
N LYS A 43 7.36 3.36 -5.65
CA LYS A 43 7.94 4.26 -6.66
C LYS A 43 7.58 5.73 -6.47
N VAL A 44 6.36 6.01 -6.01
CA VAL A 44 5.97 7.39 -5.68
C VAL A 44 6.75 7.89 -4.45
N LEU A 45 6.93 7.06 -3.42
CA LEU A 45 7.71 7.42 -2.23
C LEU A 45 9.20 7.62 -2.55
N GLU A 46 9.79 6.75 -3.38
CA GLU A 46 11.16 6.90 -3.87
C GLU A 46 11.38 8.26 -4.53
N GLN A 47 10.47 8.66 -5.43
CA GLN A 47 10.56 9.96 -6.10
C GLN A 47 10.37 11.13 -5.12
N LEU A 48 9.39 11.02 -4.23
CA LEU A 48 9.05 12.08 -3.29
C LEU A 48 10.15 12.36 -2.25
N LEU A 49 10.86 11.29 -1.85
CA LEU A 49 11.87 11.30 -0.80
C LEU A 49 13.31 11.17 -1.34
N ALA A 50 13.51 11.27 -2.65
CA ALA A 50 14.79 11.04 -3.31
C ALA A 50 15.95 11.88 -2.74
N ASP A 51 15.67 13.09 -2.24
CA ASP A 51 16.66 13.98 -1.62
C ASP A 51 16.90 13.72 -0.11
N ILE A 52 16.22 12.75 0.48
CA ILE A 52 16.18 12.51 1.92
C ILE A 52 16.57 11.07 2.29
N VAL A 53 16.07 10.08 1.53
CA VAL A 53 16.15 8.65 1.86
C VAL A 53 16.62 7.86 0.64
N GLU A 54 17.60 6.98 0.83
CA GLU A 54 18.02 6.03 -0.19
C GLU A 54 16.90 5.00 -0.48
N PRO A 55 16.65 4.62 -1.74
CA PRO A 55 15.56 3.68 -2.09
C PRO A 55 15.60 2.36 -1.32
N ASP A 56 16.80 1.85 -1.01
CA ASP A 56 16.98 0.59 -0.30
C ASP A 56 16.49 0.62 1.16
N LEU A 57 16.30 1.82 1.74
CA LEU A 57 15.70 1.99 3.06
C LEU A 57 14.16 2.03 3.03
N LEU A 58 13.55 2.02 1.84
CA LEU A 58 12.10 2.00 1.66
C LEU A 58 11.59 0.56 1.58
N HIS A 59 11.27 -0.02 2.72
CA HIS A 59 10.67 -1.35 2.79
C HIS A 59 9.14 -1.29 2.69
N SER A 60 8.55 -2.34 2.13
CA SER A 60 7.10 -2.51 2.10
C SER A 60 6.68 -3.92 2.47
N VAL A 61 5.50 -4.03 3.08
CA VAL A 61 4.86 -5.31 3.40
C VAL A 61 3.37 -5.23 3.09
N ILE A 62 2.82 -6.33 2.60
CA ILE A 62 1.38 -6.50 2.36
C ILE A 62 0.85 -7.47 3.40
N VAL A 63 -0.19 -7.09 4.13
CA VAL A 63 -0.72 -7.88 5.24
C VAL A 63 -2.19 -8.20 4.97
N PHE A 64 -2.50 -9.49 4.82
CA PHE A 64 -3.87 -9.97 4.75
C PHE A 64 -4.42 -10.28 6.15
N MET A 65 -5.72 -10.03 6.33
CA MET A 65 -6.42 -10.43 7.56
C MET A 65 -6.36 -11.95 7.78
N PRO A 66 -6.41 -12.44 9.04
CA PRO A 66 -6.26 -13.87 9.35
C PRO A 66 -7.24 -14.80 8.65
N ASP A 67 -8.44 -14.30 8.33
CA ASP A 67 -9.53 -14.99 7.65
C ASP A 67 -9.32 -15.16 6.14
N ALA A 68 -8.32 -14.50 5.54
CA ALA A 68 -7.83 -14.82 4.21
C ALA A 68 -7.01 -16.11 4.25
N VAL A 69 -7.36 -17.11 3.44
CA VAL A 69 -6.62 -18.37 3.34
C VAL A 69 -6.06 -18.49 1.94
N PHE A 70 -4.74 -18.38 1.81
CA PHE A 70 -4.06 -18.57 0.54
C PHE A 70 -4.16 -20.03 0.09
N LYS A 71 -4.60 -20.23 -1.15
CA LYS A 71 -4.67 -21.53 -1.83
C LYS A 71 -3.62 -21.69 -2.92
N THR A 72 -2.79 -20.68 -3.10
CA THR A 72 -1.56 -20.67 -3.89
C THR A 72 -0.38 -20.36 -2.97
N PRO A 73 0.87 -20.66 -3.36
CA PRO A 73 2.05 -20.25 -2.60
C PRO A 73 2.01 -18.74 -2.29
N MET A 74 2.27 -18.39 -1.04
CA MET A 74 2.27 -17.00 -0.61
C MET A 74 3.58 -16.33 -1.08
N PRO A 75 3.50 -15.22 -1.82
CA PRO A 75 4.68 -14.45 -2.23
C PRO A 75 5.53 -13.94 -1.07
N ASN A 76 6.78 -13.59 -1.37
CA ASN A 76 7.62 -12.87 -0.44
C ASN A 76 7.02 -11.48 -0.12
N HIS A 77 7.23 -10.99 1.10
CA HIS A 77 6.69 -9.71 1.60
C HIS A 77 5.15 -9.63 1.67
N VAL A 78 4.45 -10.74 1.44
CA VAL A 78 3.03 -10.90 1.71
C VAL A 78 2.88 -11.75 2.96
N PHE A 79 2.14 -11.23 3.93
CA PHE A 79 1.95 -11.86 5.23
C PHE A 79 0.46 -12.04 5.51
N ARG A 80 0.16 -12.93 6.45
CA ARG A 80 -1.17 -13.13 6.99
C ARG A 80 -1.18 -12.95 8.50
N GLY A 81 -2.14 -12.19 9.01
CA GLY A 81 -2.26 -11.93 10.44
C GLY A 81 -1.00 -11.26 11.01
N ALA A 82 -0.49 -11.77 12.13
CA ALA A 82 0.66 -11.19 12.82
C ALA A 82 2.04 -11.55 12.21
N GLY A 83 2.10 -12.35 11.15
CA GLY A 83 3.36 -12.87 10.61
C GLY A 83 4.34 -11.80 10.07
N TRP A 84 3.88 -10.56 9.84
CA TRP A 84 4.73 -9.46 9.40
C TRP A 84 5.57 -8.85 10.53
N ILE A 85 5.21 -9.09 11.80
CA ILE A 85 5.84 -8.44 12.96
C ILE A 85 7.32 -8.83 13.05
N ASP A 86 7.62 -10.13 12.91
CA ASP A 86 9.01 -10.61 13.00
C ASP A 86 9.87 -10.10 11.84
N TYR A 87 9.28 -9.96 10.65
CA TYR A 87 9.94 -9.33 9.51
C TYR A 87 10.25 -7.85 9.76
N VAL A 88 9.34 -7.09 10.38
CA VAL A 88 9.64 -5.68 10.69
C VAL A 88 10.65 -5.57 11.83
N LYS A 89 10.62 -6.48 12.80
CA LYS A 89 11.60 -6.52 13.90
C LYS A 89 13.00 -6.94 13.47
N SER A 90 13.16 -7.59 12.31
CA SER A 90 14.50 -7.91 11.79
C SER A 90 15.26 -6.68 11.29
N PHE A 91 14.62 -5.52 11.18
CA PHE A 91 15.28 -4.24 10.94
C PHE A 91 15.63 -3.59 12.29
N ASP A 92 16.77 -3.97 12.86
CA ASP A 92 17.23 -3.52 14.19
C ASP A 92 18.27 -2.38 14.13
N GLN A 93 18.72 -2.01 12.93
CA GLN A 93 19.69 -0.94 12.72
C GLN A 93 19.02 0.41 12.47
N GLN A 94 19.45 1.43 13.23
CA GLN A 94 19.02 2.80 13.00
C GLN A 94 19.75 3.41 11.80
N MET A 95 19.12 3.39 10.63
CA MET A 95 19.68 3.93 9.38
C MET A 95 19.20 5.35 9.05
N ILE A 96 18.13 5.82 9.69
CA ILE A 96 17.53 7.14 9.46
C ILE A 96 17.70 7.99 10.73
N SER A 97 18.38 9.12 10.60
CA SER A 97 18.56 10.08 11.70
C SER A 97 17.24 10.80 12.01
N GLU A 98 17.10 11.32 13.24
CA GLU A 98 15.89 12.06 13.65
C GLU A 98 15.64 13.29 12.76
N THR A 99 16.69 13.96 12.29
CA THR A 99 16.56 15.09 11.37
C THR A 99 16.01 14.65 10.00
N LYS A 100 16.52 13.54 9.45
CA LYS A 100 15.96 12.95 8.21
C LYS A 100 14.49 12.54 8.44
N LEU A 101 14.18 11.92 9.58
CA LEU A 101 12.82 11.51 9.92
C LEU A 101 11.83 12.68 9.96
N LYS A 102 12.19 13.80 10.60
CA LYS A 102 11.38 15.03 10.61
C LYS A 102 11.16 15.57 9.19
N ARG A 103 12.18 15.55 8.35
CA ARG A 103 12.07 15.97 6.93
C ARG A 103 11.11 15.08 6.14
N ILE A 104 11.17 13.75 6.35
CA ILE A 104 10.24 12.79 5.73
C ILE A 104 8.81 13.13 6.14
N GLN A 105 8.55 13.29 7.43
CA GLN A 105 7.22 13.60 7.96
C GLN A 105 6.64 14.87 7.32
N LEU A 106 7.40 15.97 7.34
CA LEU A 106 6.97 17.25 6.76
C LEU A 106 6.68 17.13 5.26
N ARG A 107 7.51 16.39 4.51
CA ARG A 107 7.30 16.18 3.06
C ARG A 107 6.03 15.39 2.79
N LEU A 108 5.77 14.33 3.56
CA LEU A 108 4.56 13.52 3.42
C LEU A 108 3.28 14.30 3.77
N GLU A 109 3.30 15.05 4.88
CA GLU A 109 2.16 15.88 5.30
C GLU A 109 1.81 16.93 4.24
N LYS A 110 2.82 17.61 3.68
CA LYS A 110 2.63 18.57 2.59
C LYS A 110 1.96 17.95 1.38
N GLU A 111 2.43 16.79 0.92
CA GLU A 111 1.83 16.09 -0.24
C GLU A 111 0.37 15.66 0.03
N VAL A 112 0.08 15.17 1.23
CA VAL A 112 -1.29 14.80 1.62
C VAL A 112 -2.21 16.03 1.60
N LEU A 113 -1.75 17.16 2.14
CA LEU A 113 -2.48 18.42 2.12
C LEU A 113 -2.74 18.91 0.70
N GLU A 114 -1.72 18.95 -0.17
CA GLU A 114 -1.86 19.38 -1.56
C GLU A 114 -2.81 18.49 -2.37
N LYS A 115 -2.74 17.17 -2.20
CA LYS A 115 -3.70 16.23 -2.81
C LYS A 115 -5.11 16.47 -2.31
N SER A 116 -5.29 16.64 -1.00
CA SER A 116 -6.62 16.89 -0.41
C SER A 116 -7.24 18.18 -0.96
N TRP A 117 -6.45 19.25 -1.11
CA TRP A 117 -6.91 20.50 -1.69
C TRP A 117 -7.30 20.35 -3.17
N LYS A 118 -6.49 19.64 -3.97
CA LYS A 118 -6.82 19.37 -5.38
C LYS A 118 -8.10 18.55 -5.51
N THR A 119 -8.23 17.44 -4.77
CA THR A 119 -9.42 16.59 -4.80
C THR A 119 -10.68 17.33 -4.32
N ASN A 120 -10.57 18.15 -3.27
CA ASN A 120 -11.70 18.98 -2.82
C ASN A 120 -12.14 19.99 -3.89
N ARG A 121 -11.18 20.62 -4.58
CA ARG A 121 -11.49 21.56 -5.66
C ARG A 121 -12.17 20.87 -6.84
N GLU A 122 -11.63 19.75 -7.31
CA GLU A 122 -12.22 18.95 -8.39
C GLU A 122 -13.63 18.48 -8.03
N HIS A 123 -13.85 18.03 -6.79
CA HIS A 123 -15.16 17.63 -6.32
C HIS A 123 -16.17 18.80 -6.35
N VAL A 124 -15.77 19.99 -5.88
CA VAL A 124 -16.63 21.19 -5.91
C VAL A 124 -16.92 21.66 -7.34
N GLU A 125 -15.94 21.60 -8.24
CA GLU A 125 -16.13 21.95 -9.67
C GLU A 125 -17.11 20.99 -10.35
N ASN A 126 -16.98 19.68 -10.12
CA ASN A 126 -17.90 18.67 -10.66
C ASN A 126 -19.35 18.86 -10.13
N LEU A 127 -19.51 19.21 -8.84
CA LEU A 127 -20.83 19.53 -8.27
C LEU A 127 -21.47 20.77 -8.90
N LYS A 128 -20.68 21.77 -9.33
CA LYS A 128 -21.19 22.98 -10.01
C LYS A 128 -21.64 22.68 -11.43
N GLN A 129 -20.93 21.81 -12.16
CA GLN A 129 -21.32 21.41 -13.51
C GLN A 129 -22.63 20.62 -13.54
N HIS A 130 -22.90 19.80 -12.51
CA HIS A 130 -24.14 19.04 -12.40
C HIS A 130 -25.37 19.84 -11.93
N LYS A 131 -25.23 21.10 -11.54
CA LYS A 131 -26.36 21.99 -11.18
C LYS A 131 -26.84 22.89 -12.32
N GLN A 132 -26.25 22.78 -13.51
CA GLN A 132 -26.58 23.58 -14.71
C GLN A 132 -27.10 22.72 -15.88
N SER A 133 -27.50 21.46 -15.63
CA SER A 133 -28.21 20.61 -16.60
C SER A 133 -29.59 20.25 -16.09
#